data_AF-A0A9D5C1X0-F1
#
_entry.id   AF-A0A9D5C1X0-F1
#
_cell.length_a   1.000
_cell.length_b   1.000
_cell.length_c   1.000
_cell.angle_alpha   90.00
_cell.angle_beta   90.00
_cell.angle_gamma   90.00
#
_symmetry.space_group_name_H-M   'P 1'
#
loop_
_entity.id
_entity.type
_entity.pdbx_description
1 polymer ?
#
loop_
_entity_poly.entity_id
_entity_poly.type
_entity_poly.pdbx_seq_one_letter_code
_entity_poly.pdbx_strand_id
1 'polypeptide(L)'
;MGAILVFLILSIFASPATSQFQSSETGFISAVISEKGLVFVKDLLIENAIQTLTSLTLPDIHQSKKIPLIGGVSASLTNITVYHIDVPCSTLQTGESGVVVAASGVTVELSMNWKYSYSTWLLPIEISDEGTASVKVEGMEVGLTINVENQNGTLKLNIAQCGCYLEDINITLDGGASWFYQGFIDAFKDKIRSTIETTITKKIVEGALKLDSLLQTLPKKIDVDKVVSLNVTVVNGPLFGNSSVEVDINGLFIPSYDGTVLRYLNKNPQLSDFCGGEVKMLEISLDEAVFNSGSVVYFQAGLMNWLVDKVPDQSLLNTASWRYLIPKLYKKYPNDDMVLNITLSSPPIIKVRTKNIRVTIFSDMIVNVLDFELRFLLHAYQWRFWRLGFLRFRNNLAGSAQLDDFTLKLKWSEVGNFHMSLIQV
;
A
#
# COMPACT_ATOMS: atom_id res chain seq x y z
N MET A 1 42.48 -11.13 34.12
CA MET A 1 41.74 -10.89 35.37
C MET A 1 41.86 -9.41 35.72
N GLY A 2 40.73 -8.69 35.76
CA GLY A 2 40.57 -7.31 36.25
C GLY A 2 41.29 -6.23 35.44
N ALA A 3 40.65 -5.35 34.66
CA ALA A 3 39.50 -4.49 34.92
C ALA A 3 39.77 -3.42 36.00
N ILE A 4 39.16 -2.25 35.75
CA ILE A 4 38.82 -1.19 36.71
C ILE A 4 39.91 -0.13 36.91
N LEU A 5 39.75 1.04 36.26
CA LEU A 5 39.48 2.31 36.95
C LEU A 5 39.44 3.49 35.95
N VAL A 6 38.50 3.45 35.00
CA VAL A 6 38.08 4.66 34.24
C VAL A 6 36.72 5.08 34.78
N PHE A 7 36.69 5.58 36.01
CA PHE A 7 35.48 6.15 36.62
C PHE A 7 35.86 7.02 37.83
N LEU A 8 35.97 8.33 37.61
CA LEU A 8 35.73 9.41 38.59
C LEU A 8 35.72 10.71 37.78
N ILE A 9 34.54 11.16 37.33
CA ILE A 9 33.59 12.02 38.08
C ILE A 9 34.09 13.47 38.12
N LEU A 10 33.42 14.31 37.33
CA LEU A 10 32.74 15.56 37.76
C LEU A 10 32.10 16.17 36.50
N SER A 11 30.81 15.94 36.27
CA SER A 11 29.69 16.84 36.61
C SER A 11 29.28 17.64 35.36
N ILE A 12 28.04 17.68 34.88
CA ILE A 12 26.88 18.38 35.48
C ILE A 12 25.64 18.06 34.59
N PHE A 13 24.56 17.58 35.23
CA PHE A 13 23.13 17.71 34.87
C PHE A 13 22.62 17.22 33.50
N ALA A 14 21.87 16.12 33.51
CA ALA A 14 20.42 16.11 33.26
C ALA A 14 19.92 14.65 33.15
N SER A 15 19.05 14.24 34.07
CA SER A 15 18.06 13.23 33.74
C SER A 15 17.16 13.80 32.64
N PRO A 16 16.72 12.98 31.68
CA PRO A 16 15.51 12.24 31.96
C PRO A 16 15.66 10.75 31.66
N ALA A 17 14.88 9.98 32.40
CA ALA A 17 14.55 8.62 32.06
C ALA A 17 14.18 8.53 30.57
N THR A 18 15.00 7.82 29.79
CA THR A 18 14.51 7.21 28.56
C THR A 18 13.61 6.06 28.98
N SER A 19 12.35 6.39 29.26
CA SER A 19 11.28 5.44 29.06
C SER A 19 11.38 4.95 27.62
N GLN A 20 11.85 3.72 27.40
CA GLN A 20 11.46 2.97 26.21
C GLN A 20 9.96 2.76 26.31
N PHE A 21 9.19 3.76 25.88
CA PHE A 21 7.81 3.57 25.47
C PHE A 21 7.89 2.89 24.11
N GLN A 22 7.94 1.56 24.13
CA GLN A 22 7.49 0.77 23.00
C GLN A 22 5.96 0.82 23.06
N SER A 23 5.36 1.96 22.65
CA SER A 23 3.95 1.95 22.31
C SER A 23 3.84 1.04 21.10
N SER A 24 3.12 -0.08 21.22
CA SER A 24 2.56 -0.72 20.04
C SER A 24 1.76 0.35 19.31
N GLU A 25 2.32 0.91 18.24
CA GLU A 25 1.63 1.93 17.47
C GLU A 25 0.36 1.26 16.94
N THR A 26 -0.77 1.82 17.32
CA THR A 26 -2.08 1.27 17.01
C THR A 26 -2.43 1.66 15.57
N GLY A 27 -2.79 0.67 14.75
CA GLY A 27 -3.29 0.91 13.40
C GLY A 27 -4.76 1.31 13.45
N PHE A 28 -5.15 2.32 12.67
CA PHE A 28 -6.54 2.75 12.56
C PHE A 28 -7.12 2.52 11.16
N ILE A 29 -6.28 2.12 10.20
CA ILE A 29 -6.70 1.59 8.91
C ILE A 29 -5.98 0.27 8.70
N SER A 30 -6.72 -0.77 8.32
CA SER A 30 -6.14 -2.04 7.90
C SER A 30 -6.50 -2.35 6.46
N ALA A 31 -5.58 -2.98 5.74
CA ALA A 31 -5.76 -3.43 4.37
C ALA A 31 -5.48 -4.94 4.31
N VAL A 32 -6.49 -5.72 3.94
CA VAL A 32 -6.42 -7.17 3.82
C VAL A 32 -6.41 -7.56 2.36
N ILE A 33 -5.32 -8.19 1.92
CA ILE A 33 -5.22 -8.86 0.62
C ILE A 33 -5.66 -10.30 0.85
N SER A 34 -6.80 -10.67 0.27
CA SER A 34 -7.34 -12.02 0.39
C SER A 34 -6.62 -13.01 -0.53
N GLU A 35 -6.93 -14.29 -0.40
CA GLU A 35 -6.41 -15.35 -1.28
C GLU A 35 -6.63 -15.01 -2.76
N LYS A 36 -7.82 -14.51 -3.10
CA LYS A 36 -8.14 -14.08 -4.46
C LYS A 36 -7.22 -12.98 -4.95
N GLY A 37 -6.84 -12.04 -4.08
CA GLY A 37 -5.89 -10.98 -4.39
C GLY A 37 -4.46 -11.52 -4.54
N LEU A 38 -4.03 -12.41 -3.64
CA LEU A 38 -2.71 -13.02 -3.70
C LEU A 38 -2.52 -13.88 -4.95
N VAL A 39 -3.52 -14.69 -5.32
CA VAL A 39 -3.51 -15.49 -6.56
C VAL A 39 -3.43 -14.59 -7.78
N PHE A 40 -4.22 -13.51 -7.83
CA PHE A 40 -4.14 -12.53 -8.92
C PHE A 40 -2.73 -11.91 -9.05
N VAL A 41 -2.11 -11.52 -7.94
CA VAL A 41 -0.75 -10.98 -7.93
C VAL A 41 0.26 -12.04 -8.36
N LYS A 42 0.14 -13.29 -7.90
CA LYS A 42 0.98 -14.41 -8.36
C LYS A 42 0.93 -14.55 -9.87
N ASP A 43 -0.28 -14.66 -10.44
CA ASP A 43 -0.46 -14.91 -11.88
C ASP A 43 0.15 -13.76 -12.70
N LEU A 44 -0.11 -12.51 -12.30
CA LEU A 44 0.48 -11.33 -12.93
C LEU A 44 2.02 -11.34 -12.88
N LEU A 45 2.61 -11.72 -11.74
CA LEU A 45 4.07 -11.76 -11.58
C LEU A 45 4.70 -12.91 -12.38
N ILE A 46 4.03 -14.06 -12.48
CA ILE A 46 4.48 -15.19 -13.31
C ILE A 46 4.45 -14.81 -14.79
N GLU A 47 3.37 -14.20 -15.27
CA GLU A 47 3.29 -13.72 -16.66
C GLU A 47 4.41 -12.74 -17.00
N ASN A 48 4.68 -11.77 -16.11
CA ASN A 48 5.77 -10.82 -16.27
C ASN A 48 7.16 -11.50 -16.24
N ALA A 49 7.33 -12.52 -15.39
CA ALA A 49 8.55 -13.33 -15.35
C ALA A 49 8.75 -14.10 -16.66
N ILE A 50 7.71 -14.75 -17.20
CA ILE A 50 7.76 -15.44 -18.50
C ILE A 50 8.18 -14.46 -19.59
N GLN A 51 7.58 -13.27 -19.66
CA GLN A 51 7.93 -12.26 -20.66
C GLN A 51 9.38 -11.77 -20.52
N THR A 52 9.87 -11.60 -19.30
CA THR A 52 11.24 -11.14 -19.03
C THR A 52 12.29 -12.21 -19.31
N LEU A 53 11.95 -13.49 -19.07
CA LEU A 53 12.85 -14.62 -19.24
C LEU A 53 12.83 -15.16 -20.67
N THR A 54 11.73 -15.01 -21.40
CA THR A 54 11.66 -15.26 -22.85
C THR A 54 12.47 -14.18 -23.54
N SER A 55 13.50 -14.54 -24.32
CA SER A 55 14.60 -13.71 -24.84
C SER A 55 15.83 -13.54 -23.95
N LEU A 56 15.89 -14.21 -22.79
CA LEU A 56 17.10 -14.19 -21.96
C LEU A 56 18.25 -14.92 -22.67
N THR A 57 19.37 -14.22 -22.83
CA THR A 57 20.64 -14.83 -23.25
C THR A 57 21.45 -15.27 -22.04
N LEU A 58 21.81 -16.55 -22.02
CA LEU A 58 22.61 -17.18 -20.98
C LEU A 58 24.11 -17.00 -21.30
N PRO A 59 24.99 -17.05 -20.28
CA PRO A 59 26.44 -16.96 -20.48
C PRO A 59 26.98 -18.10 -21.34
N ASP A 60 27.95 -17.78 -22.21
CA ASP A 60 28.67 -18.76 -23.02
C ASP A 60 29.37 -19.82 -22.14
N ILE A 61 29.42 -21.06 -22.64
CA ILE A 61 30.00 -22.20 -21.92
C ILE A 61 31.18 -22.74 -22.71
N HIS A 62 32.37 -22.78 -22.11
CA HIS A 62 33.57 -23.33 -22.72
C HIS A 62 34.03 -24.59 -21.99
N GLN A 63 34.47 -25.60 -22.75
CA GLN A 63 35.05 -26.84 -22.24
C GLN A 63 36.30 -27.20 -23.03
N SER A 64 37.30 -27.73 -22.34
CA SER A 64 38.45 -28.35 -22.99
C SER A 64 38.82 -29.64 -22.27
N LYS A 65 39.02 -30.72 -23.04
CA LYS A 65 39.41 -32.04 -22.54
C LYS A 65 40.46 -32.65 -23.46
N LYS A 66 41.39 -33.40 -22.87
CA LYS A 66 42.31 -34.25 -23.63
C LYS A 66 41.74 -35.66 -23.69
N ILE A 67 41.50 -36.17 -24.90
CA ILE A 67 41.00 -37.53 -25.11
C ILE A 67 42.18 -38.40 -25.57
N PRO A 68 42.45 -39.55 -24.92
CA PRO A 68 43.48 -40.49 -25.37
C PRO A 68 43.29 -40.84 -26.85
N LEU A 69 44.38 -40.93 -27.60
CA LEU A 69 44.42 -41.23 -29.05
C LEU A 69 43.90 -40.13 -30.00
N ILE A 70 43.01 -39.23 -29.55
CA ILE A 70 42.43 -38.16 -30.40
C ILE A 70 43.16 -36.82 -30.20
N GLY A 71 43.64 -36.52 -28.99
CA GLY A 71 44.36 -35.29 -28.67
C GLY A 71 43.53 -34.28 -27.86
N GLY A 72 43.83 -32.99 -28.01
CA GLY A 72 43.15 -31.92 -27.27
C GLY A 72 41.88 -31.48 -27.99
N VAL A 73 40.73 -31.54 -27.31
CA VAL A 73 39.44 -31.05 -27.80
C VAL A 73 39.08 -29.77 -27.04
N SER A 74 38.68 -28.74 -27.77
CA SER A 74 38.08 -27.52 -27.25
C SER A 74 36.68 -27.40 -27.83
N ALA A 75 35.70 -27.11 -26.99
CA ALA A 75 34.33 -26.92 -27.41
C ALA A 75 33.69 -25.73 -26.69
N SER A 76 32.76 -25.06 -27.36
CA SER A 76 32.07 -23.89 -26.83
C SER A 76 30.61 -23.86 -27.24
N LEU A 77 29.77 -23.38 -26.33
CA LEU A 77 28.37 -23.05 -26.53
C LEU A 77 28.22 -21.53 -26.46
N THR A 78 27.64 -20.95 -27.49
CA THR A 78 27.44 -19.49 -27.56
C THR A 78 26.02 -19.16 -27.99
N ASN A 79 25.61 -17.90 -27.78
CA ASN A 79 24.27 -17.42 -28.15
C ASN A 79 23.15 -18.33 -27.59
N ILE A 80 23.31 -18.75 -26.34
CA ILE A 80 22.33 -19.59 -25.65
C ILE A 80 21.14 -18.70 -25.29
N THR A 81 20.03 -18.84 -25.99
CA THR A 81 18.86 -17.96 -25.84
C THR A 81 17.61 -18.75 -25.54
N VAL A 82 16.88 -18.33 -24.50
CA VAL A 82 15.55 -18.85 -24.19
C VAL A 82 14.53 -18.23 -25.16
N TYR A 83 13.77 -19.06 -25.85
CA TYR A 83 12.75 -18.58 -26.79
C TYR A 83 11.32 -19.00 -26.42
N HIS A 84 11.15 -19.95 -25.50
CA HIS A 84 9.84 -20.37 -25.02
C HIS A 84 9.92 -20.83 -23.56
N ILE A 85 8.93 -20.44 -22.75
CA ILE A 85 8.72 -20.90 -21.38
C ILE A 85 7.24 -21.16 -21.20
N ASP A 86 6.90 -22.33 -20.65
CA ASP A 86 5.53 -22.67 -20.26
C ASP A 86 5.48 -23.08 -18.78
N VAL A 87 4.50 -22.57 -18.05
CA VAL A 87 4.32 -22.79 -16.60
C VAL A 87 2.94 -23.40 -16.38
N PRO A 88 2.79 -24.72 -16.39
CA PRO A 88 1.49 -25.37 -16.35
C PRO A 88 0.83 -25.28 -14.96
N CYS A 89 1.63 -25.31 -13.90
CA CYS A 89 1.15 -25.32 -12.53
C CYS A 89 1.93 -24.29 -11.69
N SER A 90 1.20 -23.52 -10.87
CA SER A 90 1.80 -22.66 -9.86
C SER A 90 0.94 -22.56 -8.60
N THR A 91 1.60 -22.51 -7.44
CA THR A 91 0.96 -22.49 -6.13
C THR A 91 1.38 -21.27 -5.33
N LEU A 92 0.49 -20.82 -4.45
CA LEU A 92 0.76 -19.78 -3.47
C LEU A 92 0.37 -20.28 -2.08
N GLN A 93 1.22 -20.06 -1.09
CA GLN A 93 0.93 -20.33 0.31
C GLN A 93 1.44 -19.19 1.18
N THR A 94 0.67 -18.82 2.20
CA THR A 94 1.13 -17.93 3.27
C THR A 94 1.73 -18.76 4.41
N GLY A 95 2.90 -18.34 4.89
CA GLY A 95 3.54 -18.89 6.09
C GLY A 95 3.42 -17.93 7.27
N GLU A 96 4.17 -18.17 8.35
CA GLU A 96 4.13 -17.34 9.56
C GLU A 96 4.62 -15.90 9.35
N SER A 97 5.56 -15.69 8.43
CA SER A 97 6.24 -14.40 8.23
C SER A 97 6.38 -14.01 6.75
N GLY A 98 5.73 -14.73 5.84
CA GLY A 98 5.99 -14.60 4.42
C GLY A 98 5.03 -15.33 3.49
N VAL A 99 5.34 -15.23 2.20
CA VAL A 99 4.61 -15.88 1.11
C VAL A 99 5.58 -16.80 0.36
N VAL A 100 5.13 -18.03 0.11
CA VAL A 100 5.80 -19.01 -0.73
C VAL A 100 5.09 -19.06 -2.07
N VAL A 101 5.83 -18.87 -3.15
CA VAL A 101 5.38 -19.07 -4.51
C VAL A 101 6.20 -20.20 -5.12
N ALA A 102 5.53 -21.17 -5.72
CA ALA A 102 6.18 -22.25 -6.43
C ALA A 102 5.55 -22.45 -7.82
N ALA A 103 6.37 -22.84 -8.78
CA ALA A 103 5.97 -23.23 -10.13
C ALA A 103 6.53 -24.62 -10.41
N SER A 104 5.68 -25.50 -10.93
CA SER A 104 5.98 -26.92 -11.08
C SER A 104 5.72 -27.40 -12.50
N GLY A 105 6.54 -28.36 -12.95
CA GLY A 105 6.47 -28.89 -14.31
C GLY A 105 6.80 -27.85 -15.39
N VAL A 106 7.58 -26.82 -15.06
CA VAL A 106 7.93 -25.76 -16.01
C VAL A 106 8.73 -26.35 -17.17
N THR A 107 8.40 -25.93 -18.39
CA THR A 107 9.18 -26.28 -19.59
C THR A 107 9.89 -25.06 -20.12
N VAL A 108 11.13 -25.24 -20.56
CA VAL A 108 11.96 -24.16 -21.13
C VAL A 108 12.59 -24.67 -22.41
N GLU A 109 12.43 -23.92 -23.49
CA GLU A 109 13.10 -24.20 -24.75
C GLU A 109 14.16 -23.14 -25.05
N LEU A 110 15.35 -23.63 -25.39
CA LEU A 110 16.52 -22.81 -25.70
C LEU A 110 17.11 -23.17 -27.06
N SER A 111 17.63 -22.18 -27.74
CA SER A 111 18.49 -22.35 -28.92
C SER A 111 19.92 -21.96 -28.56
N MET A 112 20.91 -22.62 -29.13
CA MET A 112 22.31 -22.22 -28.98
C MET A 112 23.14 -22.59 -30.20
N ASN A 113 24.31 -21.99 -30.30
CA ASN A 113 25.34 -22.38 -31.26
C ASN A 113 26.37 -23.26 -30.55
N TRP A 114 26.84 -24.31 -31.21
CA TRP A 114 27.96 -25.11 -30.74
C TRP A 114 29.11 -25.03 -31.72
N LYS A 115 30.32 -25.10 -31.19
CA LYS A 115 31.57 -25.18 -31.96
C LYS A 115 32.54 -26.09 -31.24
N TYR A 116 33.25 -26.92 -31.99
CA TYR A 116 34.42 -27.62 -31.46
C TYR A 116 35.61 -27.49 -32.38
N SER A 117 36.81 -27.58 -31.80
CA SER A 117 38.04 -27.86 -32.52
C SER A 117 38.81 -28.96 -31.81
N TYR A 118 39.47 -29.81 -32.57
CA TYR A 118 40.43 -30.76 -32.01
C TYR A 118 41.72 -30.82 -32.82
N SER A 119 42.81 -30.99 -32.08
CA SER A 119 44.16 -31.17 -32.62
C SER A 119 44.70 -32.52 -32.19
N THR A 120 45.13 -33.31 -33.17
CA THR A 120 45.75 -34.62 -32.92
C THR A 120 47.27 -34.50 -32.94
N TRP A 121 47.96 -35.35 -32.18
CA TRP A 121 49.42 -35.43 -32.16
C TRP A 121 50.00 -36.15 -33.39
N LEU A 122 49.14 -36.85 -34.16
CA LEU A 122 49.54 -37.68 -35.29
C LEU A 122 49.67 -36.91 -36.63
N LEU A 123 48.92 -35.81 -36.80
CA LEU A 123 48.91 -34.98 -38.02
C LEU A 123 48.74 -33.50 -37.63
N PRO A 124 49.48 -32.55 -38.23
CA PRO A 124 49.39 -31.12 -37.90
C PRO A 124 48.17 -30.46 -38.57
N ILE A 125 46.98 -31.04 -38.40
CA ILE A 125 45.72 -30.55 -38.97
C ILE A 125 44.75 -30.32 -37.82
N GLU A 126 44.24 -29.09 -37.69
CA GLU A 126 43.15 -28.76 -36.78
C GLU A 126 41.82 -28.97 -37.50
N ILE A 127 40.98 -29.83 -36.93
CA ILE A 127 39.63 -30.09 -37.44
C ILE A 127 38.66 -29.35 -36.54
N SER A 128 37.80 -28.54 -37.15
CA SER A 128 36.75 -27.82 -36.44
C SER A 128 35.43 -28.00 -37.16
N ASP A 129 34.36 -27.94 -36.38
CA ASP A 129 32.99 -27.99 -36.87
C ASP A 129 32.12 -27.11 -35.98
N GLU A 130 31.00 -26.67 -36.53
CA GLU A 130 30.06 -25.79 -35.86
C GLU A 130 28.64 -26.00 -36.36
N GLY A 131 27.67 -25.67 -35.51
CA GLY A 131 26.27 -25.82 -35.83
C GLY A 131 25.37 -25.22 -34.77
N THR A 132 24.10 -25.58 -34.84
CA THR A 132 23.09 -25.14 -33.87
C THR A 132 22.60 -26.31 -33.04
N ALA A 133 22.08 -26.02 -31.85
CA ALA A 133 21.41 -26.99 -31.02
C ALA A 133 20.15 -26.39 -30.41
N SER A 134 19.12 -27.22 -30.28
CA SER A 134 17.92 -26.94 -29.50
C SER A 134 17.96 -27.73 -28.21
N VAL A 135 17.50 -27.11 -27.13
CA VAL A 135 17.41 -27.72 -25.81
C VAL A 135 16.01 -27.57 -25.29
N LYS A 136 15.44 -28.68 -24.84
CA LYS A 136 14.18 -28.72 -24.14
C LYS A 136 14.41 -29.18 -22.70
N VAL A 137 14.04 -28.32 -21.76
CA VAL A 137 14.00 -28.61 -20.34
C VAL A 137 12.57 -29.02 -19.99
N GLU A 138 12.42 -30.12 -19.26
CA GLU A 138 11.14 -30.63 -18.80
C GLU A 138 11.19 -30.90 -17.28
N GLY A 139 10.06 -30.70 -16.60
CA GLY A 139 9.97 -30.96 -15.16
C GLY A 139 10.77 -29.96 -14.31
N MET A 140 10.90 -28.70 -14.76
CA MET A 140 11.61 -27.70 -13.95
C MET A 140 10.72 -27.21 -12.79
N GLU A 141 11.31 -27.19 -11.60
CA GLU A 141 10.69 -26.73 -10.36
C GLU A 141 11.33 -25.42 -9.92
N VAL A 142 10.52 -24.41 -9.63
CA VAL A 142 10.97 -23.09 -9.20
C VAL A 142 10.26 -22.72 -7.91
N GLY A 143 11.01 -22.31 -6.89
CA GLY A 143 10.48 -21.92 -5.60
C GLY A 143 11.05 -20.59 -5.13
N LEU A 144 10.20 -19.74 -4.58
CA LEU A 144 10.56 -18.44 -4.01
C LEU A 144 9.80 -18.23 -2.69
N THR A 145 10.54 -18.07 -1.61
CA THR A 145 10.03 -17.71 -0.28
C THR A 145 10.44 -16.29 0.05
N ILE A 146 9.44 -15.45 0.28
CA ILE A 146 9.60 -14.03 0.57
C ILE A 146 9.03 -13.73 1.95
N ASN A 147 9.79 -13.04 2.78
CA ASN A 147 9.32 -12.47 4.03
C ASN A 147 9.02 -10.98 3.84
N VAL A 148 7.95 -10.49 4.44
CA VAL A 148 7.59 -9.06 4.41
C VAL A 148 7.54 -8.53 5.82
N GLU A 149 8.25 -7.44 6.07
CA GLU A 149 8.35 -6.83 7.39
C GLU A 149 8.09 -5.32 7.32
N ASN A 150 7.75 -4.72 8.46
CA ASN A 150 7.75 -3.28 8.61
C ASN A 150 9.20 -2.80 8.83
N GLN A 151 9.66 -1.89 7.98
CA GLN A 151 10.92 -1.18 8.18
C GLN A 151 10.67 0.33 8.22
N ASN A 152 10.85 0.95 9.40
CA ASN A 152 10.73 2.40 9.60
C ASN A 152 9.40 3.00 9.06
N GLY A 153 8.28 2.28 9.16
CA GLY A 153 6.98 2.76 8.69
C GLY A 153 6.71 2.55 7.21
N THR A 154 7.50 1.72 6.53
CA THR A 154 7.23 1.21 5.18
C THR A 154 7.34 -0.32 5.16
N LEU A 155 7.01 -0.94 4.04
CA LEU A 155 7.15 -2.39 3.83
C LEU A 155 8.52 -2.69 3.22
N LYS A 156 9.19 -3.70 3.77
CA LYS A 156 10.42 -4.27 3.23
C LYS A 156 10.21 -5.74 2.93
N LEU A 157 10.72 -6.15 1.79
CA LEU A 157 10.67 -7.51 1.30
C LEU A 157 12.07 -8.13 1.37
N ASN A 158 12.20 -9.25 2.09
CA ASN A 158 13.43 -10.03 2.16
C ASN A 158 13.22 -11.40 1.50
N ILE A 159 14.18 -11.82 0.67
CA ILE A 159 14.16 -13.16 0.07
C ILE A 159 14.74 -14.14 1.09
N ALA A 160 13.90 -15.03 1.61
CA ALA A 160 14.34 -16.07 2.55
C ALA A 160 15.00 -17.24 1.81
N GLN A 161 14.40 -17.65 0.69
CA GLN A 161 14.90 -18.73 -0.15
C GLN A 161 14.46 -18.55 -1.59
N CYS A 162 15.33 -18.87 -2.53
CA CYS A 162 14.99 -18.97 -3.95
C CYS A 162 15.74 -20.16 -4.54
N GLY A 163 15.06 -20.99 -5.32
CA GLY A 163 15.64 -22.17 -5.94
C GLY A 163 15.00 -22.48 -7.28
N CYS A 164 15.80 -23.09 -8.15
CA CYS A 164 15.39 -23.63 -9.44
C CYS A 164 16.08 -24.99 -9.58
N TYR A 165 15.31 -26.01 -9.94
CA TYR A 165 15.79 -27.38 -10.12
C TYR A 165 15.26 -27.95 -11.42
N LEU A 166 16.14 -28.52 -12.24
CA LEU A 166 15.73 -29.17 -13.49
C LEU A 166 15.81 -30.69 -13.34
N GLU A 167 14.68 -31.35 -13.53
CA GLU A 167 14.61 -32.81 -13.60
C GLU A 167 15.32 -33.30 -14.88
N ASP A 168 14.81 -32.93 -16.06
CA ASP A 168 15.29 -33.46 -17.33
C ASP A 168 15.68 -32.38 -18.35
N ILE A 169 16.67 -32.74 -19.18
CA ILE A 169 17.17 -31.92 -20.27
C ILE A 169 17.40 -32.80 -21.50
N ASN A 170 16.77 -32.43 -22.61
CA ASN A 170 16.93 -33.04 -23.90
C ASN A 170 17.66 -32.07 -24.84
N ILE A 171 18.73 -32.54 -25.49
CA ILE A 171 19.59 -31.73 -26.35
C ILE A 171 19.58 -32.36 -27.74
N THR A 172 19.15 -31.59 -28.74
CA THR A 172 19.18 -31.98 -30.15
C THR A 172 20.19 -31.09 -30.87
N LEU A 173 21.27 -31.68 -31.41
CA LEU A 173 22.22 -30.93 -32.23
C LEU A 173 21.90 -31.09 -33.72
N ASP A 174 21.88 -29.96 -34.42
CA ASP A 174 21.76 -29.88 -35.87
C ASP A 174 23.15 -29.70 -36.49
N GLY A 175 23.54 -30.66 -37.33
CA GLY A 175 24.87 -30.72 -37.94
C GLY A 175 25.90 -31.55 -37.14
N GLY A 176 27.00 -31.90 -37.79
CA GLY A 176 28.13 -32.60 -37.17
C GLY A 176 28.16 -34.13 -37.31
N ALA A 177 29.28 -34.72 -36.89
CA ALA A 177 29.51 -36.16 -36.96
C ALA A 177 28.92 -36.89 -35.73
N SER A 178 28.27 -38.04 -35.94
CA SER A 178 27.52 -38.78 -34.91
C SER A 178 28.32 -39.15 -33.65
N TRP A 179 29.65 -39.27 -33.74
CA TRP A 179 30.53 -39.57 -32.61
C TRP A 179 30.65 -38.41 -31.60
N PHE A 180 30.40 -37.17 -32.02
CA PHE A 180 30.53 -35.98 -31.18
C PHE A 180 29.36 -35.81 -30.19
N TYR A 181 28.17 -36.30 -30.57
CA TYR A 181 26.93 -36.12 -29.79
C TYR A 181 27.04 -36.64 -28.36
N GLN A 182 27.53 -37.87 -28.17
CA GLN A 182 27.62 -38.46 -26.83
C GLN A 182 28.66 -37.72 -25.97
N GLY A 183 29.83 -37.42 -26.54
CA GLY A 183 30.88 -36.67 -25.84
C GLY A 183 30.47 -35.23 -25.51
N PHE A 184 29.65 -34.61 -26.35
CA PHE A 184 29.05 -33.31 -26.10
C PHE A 184 28.09 -33.33 -24.92
N ILE A 185 27.14 -34.27 -24.92
CA ILE A 185 26.18 -34.43 -23.82
C ILE A 185 26.94 -34.66 -22.50
N ASP A 186 27.91 -35.57 -22.49
CA ASP A 186 28.69 -35.88 -21.29
C ASP A 186 29.56 -34.71 -20.80
N ALA A 187 29.96 -33.79 -21.69
CA ALA A 187 30.78 -32.63 -21.34
C ALA A 187 29.97 -31.40 -20.90
N PHE A 188 28.76 -31.22 -21.45
CA PHE A 188 28.01 -29.98 -21.31
C PHE A 188 26.70 -30.12 -20.54
N LYS A 189 26.09 -31.32 -20.41
CA LYS A 189 24.76 -31.48 -19.80
C LYS A 189 24.65 -30.84 -18.42
N ASP A 190 25.56 -31.18 -17.49
CA ASP A 190 25.54 -30.62 -16.13
C ASP A 190 25.86 -29.13 -16.12
N LYS A 191 26.69 -28.66 -17.06
CA LYS A 191 27.04 -27.25 -17.15
C LYS A 191 25.90 -26.41 -17.70
N ILE A 192 25.18 -26.92 -18.71
CA ILE A 192 23.95 -26.31 -19.24
C ILE A 192 22.90 -26.26 -18.12
N ARG A 193 22.65 -27.38 -17.43
CA ARG A 193 21.73 -27.44 -16.28
C ARG A 193 22.08 -26.35 -15.25
N SER A 194 23.32 -26.35 -14.75
CA SER A 194 23.77 -25.40 -13.74
C SER A 194 23.66 -23.93 -14.21
N THR A 195 23.98 -23.65 -15.47
CA THR A 195 23.85 -22.32 -16.05
C THR A 195 22.38 -21.88 -16.12
N ILE A 196 21.46 -22.77 -16.51
CA ILE A 196 20.02 -22.47 -16.53
C ILE A 196 19.50 -22.21 -15.12
N GLU A 197 19.76 -23.12 -14.17
CA GLU A 197 19.33 -23.01 -12.76
C GLU A 197 19.79 -21.68 -12.15
N THR A 198 21.09 -21.39 -12.29
CA THR A 198 21.70 -20.20 -11.67
C THR A 198 21.19 -18.92 -12.33
N THR A 199 21.07 -18.90 -13.66
CA THR A 199 20.65 -17.69 -14.39
C THR A 199 19.18 -17.37 -14.14
N ILE A 200 18.29 -18.37 -14.18
CA ILE A 200 16.87 -18.19 -13.88
C ILE A 200 16.69 -17.75 -12.42
N THR A 201 17.33 -18.44 -11.46
CA THR A 201 17.27 -18.07 -10.03
C THR A 201 17.72 -16.63 -9.82
N LYS A 202 18.83 -16.22 -10.44
CA LYS A 202 19.32 -14.84 -10.36
C LYS A 202 18.30 -13.83 -10.89
N LYS A 203 17.64 -14.13 -12.02
CA LYS A 203 16.63 -13.23 -12.61
C LYS A 203 15.37 -13.11 -11.75
N ILE A 204 14.95 -14.20 -11.11
CA ILE A 204 13.85 -14.18 -10.15
C ILE A 204 14.21 -13.31 -8.93
N VAL A 205 15.42 -13.48 -8.39
CA VAL A 205 15.94 -12.64 -7.28
C VAL A 205 15.99 -11.17 -7.68
N GLU A 206 16.49 -10.84 -8.89
CA GLU A 206 16.47 -9.47 -9.41
C GLU A 206 15.03 -8.91 -9.49
N GLY A 207 14.06 -9.72 -9.90
CA GLY A 207 12.64 -9.34 -9.92
C GLY A 207 12.07 -9.07 -8.53
N ALA A 208 12.37 -9.93 -7.56
CA ALA A 208 11.95 -9.75 -6.16
C ALA A 208 12.57 -8.49 -5.52
N LEU A 209 13.82 -8.18 -5.82
CA LEU A 209 14.46 -6.93 -5.37
C LEU A 209 13.85 -5.68 -6.01
N LYS A 210 13.37 -5.76 -7.26
CA LYS A 210 12.59 -4.67 -7.87
C LYS A 210 11.25 -4.47 -7.14
N LEU A 211 10.58 -5.56 -6.77
CA LEU A 211 9.35 -5.49 -5.99
C LEU A 211 9.59 -4.89 -4.59
N ASP A 212 10.67 -5.29 -3.91
CA ASP A 212 11.11 -4.68 -2.66
C ASP A 212 11.29 -3.16 -2.81
N SER A 213 12.02 -2.73 -3.84
CA SER A 213 12.22 -1.30 -4.12
C SER A 213 10.89 -0.57 -4.31
N LEU A 214 9.92 -1.16 -5.01
CA LEU A 214 8.59 -0.56 -5.18
C LEU A 214 7.83 -0.45 -3.86
N LEU A 215 7.85 -1.49 -3.03
CA LEU A 215 7.19 -1.48 -1.71
C LEU A 215 7.81 -0.41 -0.79
N GLN A 216 9.13 -0.23 -0.84
CA GLN A 216 9.80 0.81 -0.07
C GLN A 216 9.46 2.24 -0.55
N THR A 217 9.04 2.41 -1.81
CA THR A 217 8.57 3.72 -2.32
C THR A 217 7.18 4.11 -1.85
N LEU A 218 6.45 3.21 -1.18
CA LEU A 218 5.13 3.53 -0.65
C LEU A 218 5.21 4.77 0.25
N PRO A 219 4.34 5.77 0.03
CA PRO A 219 4.39 7.00 0.80
C PRO A 219 4.08 6.70 2.27
N LYS A 220 4.63 7.53 3.16
CA LYS A 220 4.29 7.53 4.60
C LYS A 220 3.24 8.58 4.95
N LYS A 221 2.98 9.50 4.03
CA LYS A 221 2.05 10.61 4.16
C LYS A 221 1.42 10.86 2.79
N ILE A 222 0.09 11.02 2.76
CA ILE A 222 -0.64 11.40 1.55
C ILE A 222 -1.33 12.74 1.84
N ASP A 223 -0.95 13.79 1.12
CA ASP A 223 -1.62 15.08 1.23
C ASP A 223 -3.02 15.01 0.61
N VAL A 224 -4.04 15.36 1.39
CA VAL A 224 -5.43 15.39 0.90
C VAL A 224 -5.76 16.78 0.37
N ASP A 225 -5.35 17.81 1.12
CA ASP A 225 -5.40 19.20 0.69
C ASP A 225 -4.27 20.00 1.36
N LYS A 226 -4.35 21.34 1.31
CA LYS A 226 -3.33 22.24 1.90
C LYS A 226 -3.30 22.24 3.43
N VAL A 227 -4.26 21.59 4.08
CA VAL A 227 -4.54 21.68 5.51
C VAL A 227 -4.28 20.33 6.17
N VAL A 228 -4.69 19.24 5.51
CA VAL A 228 -4.68 17.90 6.09
C VAL A 228 -3.97 16.89 5.21
N SER A 229 -3.27 15.97 5.86
CA SER A 229 -2.63 14.81 5.24
C SER A 229 -3.01 13.55 5.99
N LEU A 230 -3.11 12.44 5.28
CA LEU A 230 -3.31 11.11 5.86
C LEU A 230 -1.95 10.52 6.22
N ASN A 231 -1.74 10.15 7.48
CA ASN A 231 -0.59 9.37 7.88
C ASN A 231 -0.80 7.91 7.44
N VAL A 232 0.02 7.44 6.51
CA VAL A 232 -0.05 6.07 5.97
C VAL A 232 1.18 5.24 6.35
N THR A 233 1.89 5.63 7.41
CA THR A 233 2.99 4.82 7.96
C THR A 233 2.48 3.46 8.43
N VAL A 234 3.19 2.40 8.03
CA VAL A 234 2.96 1.05 8.55
C VAL A 234 3.36 1.00 10.03
N VAL A 235 2.49 0.51 10.91
CA VAL A 235 2.74 0.56 12.36
C VAL A 235 3.28 -0.76 12.93
N ASN A 236 2.72 -1.88 12.50
CA ASN A 236 3.15 -3.23 12.86
C ASN A 236 3.66 -3.98 11.62
N GLY A 237 4.33 -5.11 11.81
CA GLY A 237 4.63 -6.00 10.68
C GLY A 237 3.34 -6.53 10.03
N PRO A 238 3.38 -6.91 8.74
CA PRO A 238 2.25 -7.59 8.10
C PRO A 238 1.84 -8.84 8.88
N LEU A 239 0.54 -9.09 8.95
CA LEU A 239 -0.04 -10.28 9.55
C LEU A 239 -0.41 -11.26 8.45
N PHE A 240 0.07 -12.50 8.58
CA PHE A 240 -0.19 -13.56 7.61
C PHE A 240 -1.29 -14.47 8.16
N GLY A 241 -2.45 -14.46 7.51
CA GLY A 241 -3.55 -15.36 7.79
C GLY A 241 -3.52 -16.61 6.91
N ASN A 242 -4.54 -17.45 7.02
CA ASN A 242 -4.73 -18.59 6.11
C ASN A 242 -5.07 -18.08 4.70
N SER A 243 -4.05 -17.99 3.84
CA SER A 243 -4.14 -17.41 2.50
C SER A 243 -4.51 -15.92 2.46
N SER A 244 -4.10 -15.12 3.45
CA SER A 244 -4.30 -13.66 3.43
C SER A 244 -3.10 -12.91 4.00
N VAL A 245 -2.93 -11.66 3.60
CA VAL A 245 -1.95 -10.74 4.17
C VAL A 245 -2.66 -9.46 4.59
N GLU A 246 -2.56 -9.11 5.86
CA GLU A 246 -3.09 -7.87 6.43
C GLU A 246 -1.95 -6.90 6.76
N VAL A 247 -2.14 -5.64 6.40
CA VAL A 247 -1.21 -4.55 6.71
C VAL A 247 -1.96 -3.45 7.45
N ASP A 248 -1.45 -3.11 8.64
CA ASP A 248 -1.96 -2.02 9.46
C ASP A 248 -1.15 -0.75 9.23
N ILE A 249 -1.84 0.34 8.96
CA ILE A 249 -1.25 1.69 8.90
C ILE A 249 -1.84 2.57 10.00
N ASN A 250 -1.08 3.62 10.35
CA ASN A 250 -1.52 4.61 11.33
C ASN A 250 -2.90 5.16 10.93
N GLY A 251 -3.06 5.64 9.71
CA GLY A 251 -4.37 5.99 9.15
C GLY A 251 -5.04 7.22 9.75
N LEU A 252 -4.42 7.92 10.70
CA LEU A 252 -4.97 9.17 11.23
C LEU A 252 -4.61 10.35 10.32
N PHE A 253 -5.51 11.31 10.25
CA PHE A 253 -5.24 12.59 9.63
C PHE A 253 -4.39 13.48 10.54
N ILE A 254 -3.41 14.13 9.94
CA ILE A 254 -2.46 15.05 10.59
C ILE A 254 -2.46 16.40 9.83
N PRO A 255 -2.06 17.51 10.48
CA PRO A 255 -1.84 18.77 9.78
C PRO A 255 -0.81 18.60 8.65
N SER A 256 -1.05 19.24 7.51
CA SER A 256 -0.15 19.15 6.36
C SER A 256 1.17 19.90 6.58
N TYR A 257 1.18 20.93 7.44
CA TYR A 257 2.36 21.67 7.88
C TYR A 257 3.05 20.99 9.09
N ASP A 258 4.38 21.08 9.19
CA ASP A 258 5.24 20.43 10.21
C ASP A 258 5.01 20.87 11.68
N GLY A 259 3.92 21.58 11.96
CA GLY A 259 3.55 22.05 13.28
C GLY A 259 2.55 21.13 13.94
N THR A 260 2.96 20.50 15.04
CA THR A 260 2.17 19.79 16.06
C THR A 260 1.66 18.39 15.71
N VAL A 261 2.33 17.40 16.32
CA VAL A 261 1.81 16.05 16.56
C VAL A 261 0.55 16.17 17.42
N LEU A 262 -0.60 15.78 16.88
CA LEU A 262 -1.82 15.55 17.64
C LEU A 262 -1.59 14.36 18.58
N ARG A 263 -1.23 14.65 19.83
CA ARG A 263 -1.49 13.72 20.93
C ARG A 263 -3.01 13.70 21.13
N TYR A 264 -3.52 12.56 21.56
CA TYR A 264 -4.94 12.20 21.75
C TYR A 264 -5.60 11.56 20.53
N LEU A 265 -5.50 10.22 20.50
CA LEU A 265 -6.62 9.29 20.31
C LEU A 265 -6.17 7.93 20.88
N ASN A 266 -6.19 7.79 22.21
CA ASN A 266 -6.07 6.48 22.85
C ASN A 266 -7.48 5.91 23.00
N LYS A 267 -7.98 5.31 21.92
CA LYS A 267 -9.01 4.29 22.02
C LYS A 267 -8.42 3.04 21.42
N ASN A 268 -8.49 1.95 22.18
CA ASN A 268 -8.23 0.63 21.64
C ASN A 268 -9.13 0.45 20.42
N PRO A 269 -8.57 0.09 19.25
CA PRO A 269 -9.39 -0.32 18.13
C PRO A 269 -10.11 -1.57 18.61
N GLN A 270 -11.44 -1.53 18.54
CA GLN A 270 -12.15 -2.79 18.43
C GLN A 270 -12.02 -3.15 16.96
N LEU A 271 -11.23 -4.19 16.66
CA LEU A 271 -11.30 -4.83 15.35
C LEU A 271 -12.78 -5.07 15.07
N SER A 272 -13.31 -4.40 14.05
CA SER A 272 -14.68 -4.66 13.64
C SER A 272 -14.68 -6.03 13.00
N ASP A 273 -15.55 -6.91 13.50
CA ASP A 273 -15.87 -8.17 12.82
C ASP A 273 -16.11 -7.90 11.33
N PHE A 274 -15.51 -8.73 10.48
CA PHE A 274 -15.60 -8.67 9.04
C PHE A 274 -17.05 -8.40 8.60
N CYS A 275 -17.23 -7.35 7.79
CA CYS A 275 -18.53 -7.09 7.17
C CYS A 275 -18.79 -8.21 6.16
N GLY A 276 -19.67 -9.15 6.50
CA GLY A 276 -20.03 -10.27 5.64
C GLY A 276 -20.35 -9.84 4.20
N GLY A 277 -19.74 -10.50 3.24
CA GLY A 277 -19.83 -10.20 1.82
C GLY A 277 -19.05 -11.20 0.97
N GLU A 278 -19.11 -11.06 -0.36
CA GLU A 278 -18.22 -11.80 -1.25
C GLU A 278 -16.77 -11.39 -1.01
N VAL A 279 -15.88 -12.37 -0.84
CA VAL A 279 -14.43 -12.16 -0.69
C VAL A 279 -13.89 -11.38 -1.90
N LYS A 280 -13.47 -10.14 -1.67
CA LYS A 280 -12.84 -9.29 -2.69
C LYS A 280 -11.32 -9.45 -2.63
N MET A 281 -10.61 -9.02 -3.68
CA MET A 281 -9.13 -9.12 -3.72
C MET A 281 -8.45 -8.26 -2.64
N LEU A 282 -9.04 -7.10 -2.35
CA LEU A 282 -8.55 -6.13 -1.37
C LEU A 282 -9.73 -5.61 -0.56
N GLU A 283 -9.59 -5.67 0.75
CA GLU A 283 -10.55 -5.13 1.71
C GLU A 283 -9.82 -4.08 2.55
N ILE A 284 -10.47 -2.94 2.79
CA ILE A 284 -9.89 -1.84 3.56
C ILE A 284 -10.88 -1.48 4.66
N SER A 285 -10.41 -1.52 5.91
CA SER A 285 -11.17 -1.19 7.10
C SER A 285 -10.69 0.14 7.66
N LEU A 286 -11.63 1.01 8.05
CA LEU A 286 -11.34 2.33 8.61
C LEU A 286 -12.01 2.43 9.98
N ASP A 287 -11.22 2.70 11.02
CA ASP A 287 -11.73 2.92 12.37
C ASP A 287 -12.46 4.28 12.49
N GLU A 288 -13.37 4.38 13.45
CA GLU A 288 -14.06 5.62 13.83
C GLU A 288 -13.06 6.78 14.09
N ALA A 289 -11.88 6.48 14.65
CA ALA A 289 -10.80 7.42 14.92
C ALA A 289 -10.26 8.10 13.65
N VAL A 290 -10.27 7.42 12.50
CA VAL A 290 -9.82 7.99 11.22
C VAL A 290 -10.67 9.21 10.90
N PHE A 291 -12.00 9.08 10.88
CA PHE A 291 -12.89 10.19 10.59
C PHE A 291 -12.78 11.31 11.63
N ASN A 292 -12.71 10.96 12.92
CA ASN A 292 -12.61 11.96 13.98
C ASN A 292 -11.29 12.72 13.96
N SER A 293 -10.18 12.10 13.57
CA SER A 293 -8.89 12.80 13.45
C SER A 293 -8.95 13.92 12.39
N GLY A 294 -9.56 13.66 11.23
CA GLY A 294 -9.71 14.67 10.18
C GLY A 294 -10.59 15.83 10.63
N SER A 295 -11.69 15.51 11.32
CA SER A 295 -12.58 16.51 11.95
C SER A 295 -11.83 17.45 12.90
N VAL A 296 -10.96 16.90 13.74
CA VAL A 296 -10.14 17.68 14.67
C VAL A 296 -9.16 18.60 13.93
N VAL A 297 -8.47 18.09 12.90
CA VAL A 297 -7.50 18.90 12.15
C VAL A 297 -8.18 20.09 11.46
N TYR A 298 -9.30 19.88 10.77
CA TYR A 298 -10.03 20.98 10.13
C TYR A 298 -10.61 22.00 11.12
N PHE A 299 -11.07 21.52 12.29
CA PHE A 299 -11.55 22.40 13.35
C PHE A 299 -10.42 23.28 13.89
N GLN A 300 -9.27 22.67 14.20
CA GLN A 300 -8.09 23.38 14.71
C GLN A 300 -7.49 24.36 13.68
N ALA A 301 -7.64 24.06 12.39
CA ALA A 301 -7.27 24.97 11.31
C ALA A 301 -8.17 26.22 11.19
N GLY A 302 -9.27 26.30 11.96
CA GLY A 302 -10.17 27.46 11.97
C GLY A 302 -11.04 27.59 10.73
N LEU A 303 -11.18 26.53 9.94
CA LEU A 303 -11.92 26.54 8.66
C LEU A 303 -13.42 26.28 8.80
N MET A 304 -13.87 25.95 10.01
CA MET A 304 -15.27 25.62 10.31
C MET A 304 -16.06 26.84 10.79
N ASN A 305 -15.97 27.92 10.02
CA ASN A 305 -16.61 29.22 10.25
C ASN A 305 -17.19 29.74 8.94
N TRP A 306 -18.46 30.16 8.94
CA TRP A 306 -19.15 30.65 7.74
C TRP A 306 -19.93 31.92 8.05
N LEU A 307 -19.71 32.94 7.23
CA LEU A 307 -20.60 34.08 7.12
C LEU A 307 -21.59 33.80 5.99
N VAL A 308 -22.85 33.59 6.34
CA VAL A 308 -23.95 33.33 5.40
C VAL A 308 -24.65 34.66 5.14
N ASP A 309 -24.26 35.29 4.04
CA ASP A 309 -24.87 36.51 3.49
C ASP A 309 -25.74 36.22 2.26
N LYS A 310 -25.77 34.97 1.80
CA LYS A 310 -26.54 34.52 0.64
C LYS A 310 -27.18 33.16 0.90
N VAL A 311 -28.47 33.06 0.62
CA VAL A 311 -29.26 31.83 0.68
C VAL A 311 -30.18 31.72 -0.55
N PRO A 312 -30.70 30.52 -0.89
CA PRO A 312 -31.59 30.34 -2.04
C PRO A 312 -32.83 31.24 -2.01
N ASP A 313 -33.42 31.42 -0.82
CA ASP A 313 -34.48 32.39 -0.57
C ASP A 313 -33.95 33.55 0.29
N GLN A 314 -33.52 34.62 -0.37
CA GLN A 314 -32.91 35.78 0.28
C GLN A 314 -33.85 36.51 1.24
N SER A 315 -35.17 36.30 1.13
CA SER A 315 -36.11 36.89 2.08
C SER A 315 -35.88 36.37 3.50
N LEU A 316 -35.31 35.18 3.68
CA LEU A 316 -34.96 34.62 4.98
C LEU A 316 -33.88 35.44 5.72
N LEU A 317 -33.06 36.18 4.97
CA LEU A 317 -32.03 37.08 5.49
C LEU A 317 -32.53 38.53 5.59
N ASN A 318 -33.83 38.74 5.77
CA ASN A 318 -34.39 40.06 6.05
C ASN A 318 -35.31 40.00 7.28
N THR A 319 -35.21 41.03 8.13
CA THR A 319 -36.01 41.16 9.36
C THR A 319 -37.52 41.13 9.12
N ALA A 320 -37.98 41.51 7.91
CA ALA A 320 -39.39 41.45 7.53
C ALA A 320 -39.96 40.03 7.58
N SER A 321 -39.20 39.02 7.14
CA SER A 321 -39.62 37.61 7.17
C SER A 321 -39.70 37.05 8.58
N TRP A 322 -38.98 37.66 9.52
CA TRP A 322 -38.95 37.28 10.93
C TRP A 322 -39.97 38.05 11.76
N ARG A 323 -40.77 38.95 11.16
CA ARG A 323 -41.74 39.82 11.85
C ARG A 323 -42.69 39.06 12.77
N TYR A 324 -43.10 37.86 12.39
CA TYR A 324 -44.02 37.04 13.18
C TYR A 324 -43.31 36.06 14.12
N LEU A 325 -42.07 35.69 13.79
CA LEU A 325 -41.24 34.78 14.61
C LEU A 325 -40.63 35.52 15.79
N ILE A 326 -40.06 36.71 15.53
CA ILE A 326 -39.42 37.59 16.51
C ILE A 326 -39.91 39.03 16.29
N PRO A 327 -41.13 39.39 16.73
CA PRO A 327 -41.70 40.72 16.47
C PRO A 327 -40.88 41.90 17.00
N LYS A 328 -40.13 41.69 18.10
CA LYS A 328 -39.23 42.71 18.68
C LYS A 328 -38.02 43.00 17.78
N LEU A 329 -37.56 42.04 16.98
CA LEU A 329 -36.51 42.24 15.99
C LEU A 329 -36.98 43.21 14.91
N TYR A 330 -38.11 42.92 14.27
CA TYR A 330 -38.68 43.77 13.22
C TYR A 330 -39.04 45.18 13.70
N LYS A 331 -39.55 45.32 14.93
CA LYS A 331 -39.86 46.65 15.50
C LYS A 331 -38.62 47.53 15.67
N LYS A 332 -37.47 46.91 15.98
CA LYS A 332 -36.21 47.62 16.21
C LYS A 332 -35.45 47.86 14.90
N TYR A 333 -35.59 46.95 13.93
CA TYR A 333 -34.93 46.96 12.61
C TYR A 333 -35.92 46.60 11.52
N PRO A 334 -36.72 47.56 11.02
CA PRO A 334 -37.77 47.27 10.06
C PRO A 334 -37.23 47.18 8.63
N ASN A 335 -37.32 45.97 8.06
CA ASN A 335 -36.90 45.63 6.68
C ASN A 335 -35.38 45.69 6.44
N ASP A 336 -34.58 45.65 7.51
CA ASP A 336 -33.13 45.55 7.41
C ASP A 336 -32.67 44.13 7.05
N ASP A 337 -31.54 44.07 6.34
CA ASP A 337 -30.89 42.82 5.94
C ASP A 337 -30.13 42.19 7.11
N MET A 338 -29.95 40.87 7.04
CA MET A 338 -29.31 40.08 8.07
C MET A 338 -28.23 39.16 7.48
N VAL A 339 -27.23 38.85 8.30
CA VAL A 339 -26.20 37.85 7.99
C VAL A 339 -26.09 36.86 9.14
N LEU A 340 -25.91 35.57 8.81
CA LEU A 340 -25.72 34.52 9.82
C LEU A 340 -24.23 34.20 9.92
N ASN A 341 -23.62 34.44 11.07
CA ASN A 341 -22.27 33.96 11.35
C ASN A 341 -22.36 32.63 12.10
N ILE A 342 -21.95 31.55 11.45
CA ILE A 342 -22.00 30.18 11.96
C ILE A 342 -20.57 29.72 12.24
N THR A 343 -20.29 29.36 13.50
CA THR A 343 -18.98 28.89 13.96
C THR A 343 -19.15 27.58 14.69
N LEU A 344 -18.29 26.58 14.43
CA LEU A 344 -18.31 25.37 15.27
C LEU A 344 -17.74 25.66 16.66
N SER A 345 -18.37 25.11 17.69
CA SER A 345 -17.91 25.24 19.08
C SER A 345 -16.96 24.10 19.50
N SER A 346 -16.98 22.99 18.75
CA SER A 346 -16.09 21.85 18.95
C SER A 346 -15.93 21.06 17.64
N PRO A 347 -14.90 20.21 17.52
CA PRO A 347 -14.79 19.30 16.38
C PRO A 347 -16.05 18.45 16.19
N PRO A 348 -16.53 18.25 14.96
CA PRO A 348 -17.56 17.27 14.65
C PRO A 348 -17.22 15.88 15.19
N ILE A 349 -18.19 15.23 15.82
CA ILE A 349 -18.00 13.87 16.36
C ILE A 349 -18.63 12.87 15.38
N ILE A 350 -17.81 12.01 14.79
CA ILE A 350 -18.24 10.95 13.90
C ILE A 350 -18.36 9.65 14.69
N LYS A 351 -19.47 8.92 14.51
CA LYS A 351 -19.68 7.59 15.08
C LYS A 351 -20.07 6.57 14.02
N VAL A 352 -19.29 5.51 13.91
CA VAL A 352 -19.56 4.40 12.98
C VAL A 352 -20.50 3.41 13.66
N ARG A 353 -21.57 3.01 12.98
CA ARG A 353 -22.51 1.98 13.45
C ARG A 353 -22.72 0.96 12.33
N THR A 354 -23.24 -0.21 12.69
CA THR A 354 -23.48 -1.33 11.77
C THR A 354 -24.29 -1.00 10.52
N LYS A 355 -25.15 0.04 10.54
CA LYS A 355 -26.03 0.38 9.40
C LYS A 355 -25.75 1.75 8.77
N ASN A 356 -24.82 2.53 9.30
CA ASN A 356 -24.70 3.97 9.02
C ASN A 356 -23.54 4.61 9.78
N ILE A 357 -23.25 5.85 9.42
CA ILE A 357 -22.41 6.76 10.21
C ILE A 357 -23.25 7.93 10.70
N ARG A 358 -23.06 8.30 11.96
CA ARG A 358 -23.67 9.45 12.63
C ARG A 358 -22.63 10.55 12.81
N VAL A 359 -22.95 11.78 12.44
CA VAL A 359 -22.11 12.94 12.72
C VAL A 359 -22.86 13.86 13.68
N THR A 360 -22.20 14.33 14.73
CA THR A 360 -22.75 15.30 15.67
C THR A 360 -21.93 16.57 15.57
N ILE A 361 -22.58 17.69 15.24
CA ILE A 361 -21.92 18.98 15.12
C ILE A 361 -22.49 19.90 16.19
N PHE A 362 -21.59 20.60 16.86
CA PHE A 362 -21.94 21.65 17.80
C PHE A 362 -21.47 22.97 17.20
N SER A 363 -22.42 23.87 16.97
CA SER A 363 -22.14 25.17 16.40
C SER A 363 -22.88 26.27 17.12
N ASP A 364 -22.31 27.47 17.05
CA ASP A 364 -22.85 28.75 17.43
C ASP A 364 -23.28 29.51 16.17
N MET A 365 -24.50 30.06 16.17
CA MET A 365 -25.06 30.84 15.07
C MET A 365 -25.49 32.20 15.60
N ILE A 366 -24.85 33.24 15.09
CA ILE A 366 -25.08 34.64 15.40
C ILE A 366 -25.82 35.27 14.21
N VAL A 367 -27.01 35.81 14.42
CA VAL A 367 -27.76 36.53 13.38
C VAL A 367 -27.48 38.01 13.55
N ASN A 368 -26.71 38.64 12.68
CA ASN A 368 -26.45 40.09 12.73
C ASN A 368 -27.40 40.84 11.79
N VAL A 369 -27.90 42.00 12.22
CA VAL A 369 -28.60 42.94 11.34
C VAL A 369 -27.57 43.90 10.75
N LEU A 370 -27.63 44.14 9.46
CA LEU A 370 -26.77 45.08 8.75
C LEU A 370 -27.33 46.51 8.88
N ASP A 371 -27.32 47.07 10.10
CA ASP A 371 -27.60 48.49 10.36
C ASP A 371 -26.56 49.08 11.34
N PHE A 372 -26.34 50.39 11.25
CA PHE A 372 -25.07 51.09 11.43
C PHE A 372 -24.24 50.82 12.69
N GLU A 373 -24.71 50.21 13.79
CA GLU A 373 -23.85 49.83 14.93
C GLU A 373 -24.42 48.77 15.92
N LEU A 374 -25.20 47.73 15.51
CA LEU A 374 -25.63 46.71 16.48
C LEU A 374 -25.51 45.24 16.03
N ARG A 375 -24.71 44.46 16.78
CA ARG A 375 -24.45 43.03 16.58
C ARG A 375 -25.47 42.21 17.36
N PHE A 376 -26.48 41.65 16.69
CA PHE A 376 -27.34 40.66 17.31
C PHE A 376 -26.57 39.33 17.43
N LEU A 377 -26.53 38.75 18.63
CA LEU A 377 -26.16 37.35 18.79
C LEU A 377 -27.42 36.56 19.11
N LEU A 378 -27.68 35.57 18.27
CA LEU A 378 -28.23 34.31 18.74
C LEU A 378 -27.04 33.41 19.13
N HIS A 379 -27.27 32.41 19.96
CA HIS A 379 -26.27 31.44 20.38
C HIS A 379 -26.98 30.10 20.48
N ALA A 380 -26.28 29.03 20.11
CA ALA A 380 -26.94 27.98 19.36
C ALA A 380 -26.84 26.58 19.99
N TYR A 381 -26.67 25.59 19.12
CA TYR A 381 -27.63 24.51 18.91
C TYR A 381 -26.88 23.20 18.68
N GLN A 382 -27.51 22.08 19.03
CA GLN A 382 -26.94 20.76 18.79
C GLN A 382 -27.50 20.22 17.48
N TRP A 383 -26.64 19.98 16.50
CA TRP A 383 -27.01 19.34 15.24
C TRP A 383 -26.74 17.84 15.37
N ARG A 384 -27.74 17.00 15.06
CA ARG A 384 -27.57 15.54 14.99
C ARG A 384 -27.80 15.10 13.54
N PHE A 385 -26.73 14.93 12.77
CA PHE A 385 -26.79 14.44 11.39
C PHE A 385 -26.97 12.92 11.32
N TRP A 386 -27.49 12.42 10.19
CA TRP A 386 -27.40 10.99 9.86
C TRP A 386 -27.40 10.67 8.36
N ARG A 387 -26.81 9.51 8.07
CA ARG A 387 -26.64 8.84 6.78
C ARG A 387 -25.56 9.51 5.95
N LEU A 388 -24.31 9.14 6.27
CA LEU A 388 -23.31 9.07 5.23
C LEU A 388 -23.53 7.83 4.37
N GLY A 389 -23.94 8.05 3.12
CA GLY A 389 -23.73 7.08 2.06
C GLY A 389 -22.34 7.32 1.48
N PHE A 390 -21.46 6.31 1.56
CA PHE A 390 -20.19 6.37 0.85
C PHE A 390 -20.40 5.88 -0.58
N LEU A 391 -19.86 6.64 -1.51
CA LEU A 391 -19.69 6.23 -2.89
C LEU A 391 -18.19 6.24 -3.14
N ARG A 392 -17.64 5.08 -3.50
CA ARG A 392 -16.27 5.05 -4.04
C ARG A 392 -16.32 5.73 -5.40
N PHE A 393 -15.59 6.83 -5.56
CA PHE A 393 -15.39 7.46 -6.86
C PHE A 393 -13.94 7.26 -7.29
N ARG A 394 -13.71 6.28 -8.18
CA ARG A 394 -12.37 5.83 -8.60
C ARG A 394 -11.51 5.38 -7.41
N ASN A 395 -10.43 6.11 -7.11
CA ASN A 395 -9.50 5.87 -6.01
C ASN A 395 -9.76 6.76 -4.78
N ASN A 396 -10.82 7.59 -4.82
CA ASN A 396 -11.19 8.47 -3.71
C ASN A 396 -12.42 7.92 -2.97
N LEU A 397 -12.42 8.09 -1.65
CA LEU A 397 -13.59 7.86 -0.83
C LEU A 397 -14.44 9.14 -0.82
N ALA A 398 -15.64 9.08 -1.41
CA ALA A 398 -16.59 10.19 -1.34
C ALA A 398 -17.73 9.82 -0.38
N GLY A 399 -18.21 10.82 0.35
CA GLY A 399 -19.37 10.73 1.22
C GLY A 399 -20.46 11.70 0.78
N SER A 400 -21.72 11.30 0.94
CA SER A 400 -22.87 12.20 0.94
C SER A 400 -23.30 12.42 2.39
N ALA A 401 -23.89 13.57 2.73
CA ALA A 401 -24.42 13.83 4.07
C ALA A 401 -25.84 14.38 3.96
N GLN A 402 -26.74 13.91 4.83
CA GLN A 402 -28.10 14.40 4.94
C GLN A 402 -28.37 14.88 6.38
N LEU A 403 -29.08 16.00 6.52
CA LEU A 403 -29.56 16.48 7.81
C LEU A 403 -30.78 15.64 8.21
N ASP A 404 -30.76 15.12 9.44
CA ASP A 404 -31.86 14.32 10.02
C ASP A 404 -32.70 15.20 10.96
N ASP A 405 -32.07 15.72 12.01
CA ASP A 405 -32.68 16.65 12.95
C ASP A 405 -31.66 17.67 13.47
N PHE A 406 -32.15 18.82 13.93
CA PHE A 406 -31.34 19.87 14.54
C PHE A 406 -32.09 20.47 15.72
N THR A 407 -31.44 20.61 16.87
CA THR A 407 -32.08 21.06 18.10
C THR A 407 -31.67 22.47 18.45
N LEU A 408 -32.68 23.34 18.61
CA LEU A 408 -32.48 24.75 18.83
C LEU A 408 -32.64 25.20 20.32
N LYS A 409 -31.56 25.44 21.09
CA LYS A 409 -31.48 26.26 22.34
C LYS A 409 -30.93 27.71 22.21
N LEU A 410 -31.66 28.72 22.69
CA LEU A 410 -31.21 30.12 22.83
C LEU A 410 -30.24 30.28 24.02
N LYS A 411 -29.03 30.85 23.84
CA LYS A 411 -28.20 31.27 24.99
C LYS A 411 -28.45 32.73 25.42
N TRP A 412 -28.64 33.67 24.49
CA TRP A 412 -28.98 35.07 24.80
C TRP A 412 -29.64 35.80 23.63
N SER A 413 -30.27 36.95 23.90
CA SER A 413 -30.87 37.82 22.89
C SER A 413 -31.06 39.26 23.38
N GLU A 414 -30.75 40.26 22.54
CA GLU A 414 -31.04 41.68 22.83
C GLU A 414 -32.48 42.10 22.50
N VAL A 415 -33.20 41.26 21.75
CA VAL A 415 -34.62 41.46 21.41
C VAL A 415 -35.53 40.70 22.37
N GLY A 416 -34.98 40.21 23.49
CA GLY A 416 -35.68 39.47 24.53
C GLY A 416 -35.91 38.00 24.19
N ASN A 417 -36.61 37.30 25.08
CA ASN A 417 -36.86 35.86 24.91
C ASN A 417 -37.92 35.59 23.84
N PHE A 418 -37.72 34.53 23.06
CA PHE A 418 -38.68 33.98 22.10
C PHE A 418 -38.55 32.46 22.05
N HIS A 419 -39.59 31.79 21.53
CA HIS A 419 -39.64 30.33 21.48
C HIS A 419 -38.85 29.80 20.27
N MET A 420 -37.82 28.99 20.53
CA MET A 420 -36.95 28.46 19.47
C MET A 420 -37.64 27.46 18.55
N SER A 421 -38.74 26.85 19.01
CA SER A 421 -39.60 26.00 18.19
C SER A 421 -40.20 26.72 16.98
N LEU A 422 -40.25 28.06 16.99
CA LEU A 422 -40.73 28.84 15.85
C LEU A 422 -39.69 28.91 14.70
N ILE A 423 -38.43 28.61 15.00
CA ILE A 423 -37.31 28.64 14.03
C ILE A 423 -36.91 27.22 13.60
N GLN A 424 -37.22 26.20 14.42
CA GLN A 424 -36.84 24.80 14.21
C GLN A 424 -37.77 24.05 13.21
N VAL A 425 -38.47 24.75 12.33
CA VAL A 425 -39.49 24.17 11.44
C VAL A 425 -38.88 23.53 10.20
#